data_AF-I3TRJ9-F1
#
_entry.id   AF-I3TRJ9-F1
#
_cell.length_a   1.000
_cell.length_b   1.000
_cell.length_c   1.000
_cell.angle_alpha   90.00
_cell.angle_beta   90.00
_cell.angle_gamma   90.00
#
_symmetry.space_group_name_H-M   'P 1'
#
loop_
_entity.id
_entity.type
_entity.pdbx_description
1 polymer ?
#
loop_
_entity_poly.entity_id
_entity_poly.type
_entity_poly.pdbx_seq_one_letter_code
_entity_poly.pdbx_strand_id
1 'polypeptide(L)'
;MTDRSDDRFPAAEPPLAGTRTEANLIRAFMSEAAANRRFLYFARQADIEGFNDVAAVFRSIAEGETGHALGHLEFLEEAGGDPATGLPIGTTSQNLRAAIASEEEDATGVYPEMARVARDEGQIEAAEWFETLARAERAHAARFRRSLTSLEEILDETAAEGDDDGA
;
A
#
# COMPACT_ATOMS: atom_id res chain seq x y z
N MET A 1 37.18 -15.85 -40.94
CA MET A 1 36.17 -16.77 -40.40
C MET A 1 35.47 -16.03 -39.28
N THR A 2 34.37 -15.36 -39.61
CA THR A 2 33.58 -14.55 -38.68
C THR A 2 32.76 -15.48 -37.79
N ASP A 3 33.18 -15.65 -36.55
CA ASP A 3 32.34 -16.27 -35.54
C ASP A 3 31.32 -15.22 -35.05
N ARG A 4 30.14 -15.28 -35.66
CA ARG A 4 28.91 -14.65 -35.20
C ARG A 4 28.12 -15.75 -34.47
N SER A 5 28.25 -15.82 -33.16
CA SER A 5 27.19 -16.30 -32.25
C SER A 5 27.69 -16.21 -30.82
N ASP A 6 27.84 -14.99 -30.32
CA ASP A 6 27.72 -14.74 -28.89
C ASP A 6 26.44 -13.91 -28.73
N ASP A 7 25.31 -14.56 -29.02
CA ASP A 7 23.97 -14.13 -28.62
C ASP A 7 23.94 -14.13 -27.09
N ARG A 8 24.57 -13.11 -26.51
CA ARG A 8 24.35 -12.73 -25.11
C ARG A 8 22.97 -12.11 -25.03
N PHE A 9 21.96 -12.96 -25.04
CA PHE A 9 20.74 -12.63 -24.32
C PHE A 9 21.18 -12.26 -22.90
N PRO A 10 20.85 -11.06 -22.39
CA PRO A 10 21.16 -10.76 -21.00
C PRO A 10 20.54 -11.88 -20.15
N ALA A 11 21.34 -12.45 -19.25
CA ALA A 11 20.81 -13.36 -18.24
C ALA A 11 19.60 -12.70 -17.58
N ALA A 12 18.55 -13.47 -17.30
CA ALA A 12 17.37 -12.97 -16.59
C ALA A 12 17.83 -12.14 -15.38
N GLU A 13 17.27 -10.94 -15.21
CA GLU A 13 17.66 -10.07 -14.11
C GLU A 13 17.51 -10.83 -12.78
N PRO A 14 18.46 -10.66 -11.84
CA PRO A 14 18.37 -11.33 -10.55
C PRO A 14 17.06 -10.93 -9.85
N PRO A 15 16.42 -11.86 -9.10
CA PRO A 15 15.17 -11.56 -8.41
C PRO A 15 15.38 -10.39 -7.43
N LEU A 16 14.42 -9.47 -7.41
CA LEU A 16 14.48 -8.29 -6.56
C LEU A 16 14.17 -8.66 -5.07
N ALA A 17 13.43 -9.74 -4.82
CA ALA A 17 13.15 -10.29 -3.49
C ALA A 17 14.41 -10.57 -2.67
N GLY A 18 14.43 -10.15 -1.41
CA GLY A 18 15.53 -10.32 -0.45
C GLY A 18 16.75 -9.43 -0.72
N THR A 19 16.69 -8.52 -1.70
CA THR A 19 17.83 -7.66 -2.04
C THR A 19 17.83 -6.36 -1.24
N ARG A 20 18.99 -5.68 -1.19
CA ARG A 20 19.05 -4.31 -0.67
C ARG A 20 18.26 -3.33 -1.55
N THR A 21 18.03 -3.65 -2.81
CA THR A 21 17.24 -2.81 -3.72
C THR A 21 15.76 -2.85 -3.35
N GLU A 22 15.21 -4.02 -3.01
CA GLU A 22 13.85 -4.16 -2.47
C GLU A 22 13.69 -3.32 -1.19
N ALA A 23 14.61 -3.46 -0.23
CA ALA A 23 14.57 -2.65 1.00
C ALA A 23 14.63 -1.13 0.72
N ASN A 24 15.38 -0.72 -0.31
CA ASN A 24 15.42 0.68 -0.73
C ASN A 24 14.10 1.14 -1.36
N LEU A 25 13.45 0.28 -2.17
CA LEU A 25 12.15 0.56 -2.78
C LEU A 25 11.04 0.68 -1.73
N ILE A 26 10.99 -0.23 -0.75
CA ILE A 26 10.05 -0.15 0.38
C ILE A 26 10.24 1.19 1.13
N ARG A 27 11.48 1.55 1.43
CA ARG A 27 11.78 2.80 2.14
C ARG A 27 11.45 4.04 1.29
N ALA A 28 11.66 3.98 -0.02
CA ALA A 28 11.29 5.05 -0.94
C ALA A 28 9.77 5.21 -1.01
N PHE A 29 9.03 4.11 -1.19
CA PHE A 29 7.56 4.11 -1.13
C PHE A 29 7.02 4.79 0.13
N MET A 30 7.51 4.38 1.31
CA MET A 30 7.09 4.98 2.58
C MET A 30 7.42 6.47 2.66
N SER A 31 8.57 6.88 2.12
CA SER A 31 8.99 8.29 2.08
C SER A 31 8.08 9.13 1.17
N GLU A 32 7.80 8.68 -0.05
CA GLU A 32 6.97 9.42 -1.00
C GLU A 32 5.49 9.44 -0.57
N ALA A 33 4.99 8.35 0.00
CA ALA A 33 3.66 8.31 0.62
C ALA A 33 3.54 9.32 1.77
N ALA A 34 4.55 9.40 2.64
CA ALA A 34 4.59 10.41 3.71
C ALA A 34 4.73 11.84 3.16
N ALA A 35 5.53 12.05 2.11
CA ALA A 35 5.68 13.34 1.46
C ALA A 35 4.35 13.85 0.89
N ASN A 36 3.63 13.00 0.14
CA ASN A 36 2.29 13.30 -0.37
C ASN A 36 1.35 13.79 0.74
N ARG A 37 1.20 13.02 1.83
CA ARG A 37 0.27 13.36 2.91
C ARG A 37 0.66 14.65 3.63
N ARG A 38 1.95 14.89 3.84
CA ARG A 38 2.45 16.15 4.43
C ARG A 38 2.19 17.34 3.51
N PHE A 39 2.47 17.23 2.22
CA PHE A 39 2.27 18.34 1.28
C PHE A 39 0.79 18.71 1.13
N LEU A 40 -0.12 17.73 1.14
CA LEU A 40 -1.56 18.01 1.18
C LEU A 40 -1.98 18.71 2.47
N TYR A 41 -1.37 18.36 3.61
CA TYR A 41 -1.61 19.07 4.88
C TYR A 41 -1.07 20.50 4.84
N PHE A 42 0.14 20.72 4.29
CA PHE A 42 0.73 22.04 4.13
C PHE A 42 -0.06 22.92 3.15
N ALA A 43 -0.61 22.34 2.08
CA ALA A 43 -1.49 23.06 1.17
C ALA A 43 -2.72 23.63 1.90
N ARG A 44 -3.34 22.86 2.80
CA ARG A 44 -4.47 23.34 3.61
C ARG A 44 -4.08 24.50 4.52
N GLN A 45 -2.89 24.44 5.12
CA GLN A 45 -2.38 25.54 5.93
C GLN A 45 -2.16 26.80 5.08
N ALA A 46 -1.57 26.65 3.89
CA ALA A 46 -1.38 27.76 2.96
C ALA A 46 -2.72 28.38 2.49
N ASP A 47 -3.77 27.58 2.32
CA ASP A 47 -5.12 28.09 2.03
C ASP A 47 -5.66 28.95 3.18
N ILE A 48 -5.51 28.49 4.43
CA ILE A 48 -5.96 29.20 5.63
C ILE A 48 -5.24 30.56 5.76
N GLU A 49 -3.96 30.60 5.39
CA GLU A 49 -3.13 31.81 5.41
C GLU A 49 -3.36 32.73 4.20
N GLY A 50 -4.10 32.28 3.17
CA GLY A 50 -4.39 33.05 1.96
C GLY A 50 -3.29 32.99 0.89
N PHE A 51 -2.31 32.07 1.01
CA PHE A 51 -1.23 31.88 0.04
C PHE A 51 -1.61 30.89 -1.06
N ASN A 52 -2.58 31.28 -1.90
CA ASN A 52 -3.17 30.39 -2.91
C ASN A 52 -2.14 29.80 -3.89
N ASP A 53 -1.17 30.58 -4.35
CA ASP A 53 -0.13 30.09 -5.28
C ASP A 53 0.76 29.04 -4.62
N VAL A 54 1.10 29.23 -3.34
CA VAL A 54 1.90 28.26 -2.56
C VAL A 54 1.10 26.98 -2.31
N ALA A 55 -0.18 27.11 -1.98
CA ALA A 55 -1.07 25.97 -1.83
C ALA A 55 -1.19 25.17 -3.15
N ALA A 56 -1.23 25.85 -4.30
CA ALA A 56 -1.23 25.19 -5.61
C ALA A 56 0.07 24.41 -5.87
N VAL A 57 1.23 24.98 -5.53
CA VAL A 57 2.53 24.29 -5.63
C VAL A 57 2.56 23.03 -4.76
N PHE A 58 2.14 23.12 -3.50
CA PHE A 58 2.11 21.95 -2.62
C PHE A 58 1.21 20.83 -3.15
N ARG A 59 0.02 21.16 -3.66
CA ARG A 59 -0.87 20.16 -4.27
C ARG A 59 -0.26 19.53 -5.52
N SER A 60 0.32 20.34 -6.39
CA SER A 60 0.95 19.84 -7.62
C SER A 60 2.10 18.88 -7.33
N ILE A 61 2.94 19.17 -6.33
CA ILE A 61 4.04 18.28 -5.94
C ILE A 61 3.47 17.02 -5.28
N ALA A 62 2.47 17.15 -4.39
CA ALA A 62 1.85 15.99 -3.76
C ALA A 62 1.32 14.99 -4.81
N GLU A 63 0.72 15.47 -5.89
CA GLU A 63 0.26 14.62 -7.00
C GLU A 63 1.43 13.92 -7.72
N GLY A 64 2.57 14.61 -7.89
CA GLY A 64 3.81 13.98 -8.33
C GLY A 64 4.30 12.86 -7.41
N GLU A 65 4.26 13.08 -6.09
CA GLU A 65 4.65 12.05 -5.11
C GLU A 65 3.71 10.85 -5.09
N THR A 66 2.43 11.02 -5.47
CA THR A 66 1.55 9.87 -5.74
C THR A 66 2.09 9.04 -6.89
N GLY A 67 2.51 9.66 -7.99
CA GLY A 67 3.13 8.96 -9.12
C GLY A 67 4.40 8.20 -8.71
N HIS A 68 5.29 8.83 -7.94
CA HIS A 68 6.50 8.17 -7.44
C HIS A 68 6.19 6.97 -6.53
N ALA A 69 5.28 7.13 -5.57
CA ALA A 69 4.90 6.05 -4.66
C ALA A 69 4.27 4.86 -5.40
N LEU A 70 3.38 5.12 -6.36
CA LEU A 70 2.78 4.05 -7.17
C LEU A 70 3.80 3.33 -8.05
N GLY A 71 4.74 4.07 -8.67
CA GLY A 71 5.83 3.46 -9.44
C GLY A 71 6.72 2.55 -8.59
N HIS A 72 6.96 2.87 -7.31
CA HIS A 72 7.66 1.96 -6.41
C HIS A 72 6.86 0.68 -6.11
N LEU A 73 5.54 0.77 -5.98
CA LEU A 73 4.67 -0.40 -5.78
C LEU A 73 4.67 -1.32 -7.00
N GLU A 74 4.75 -0.80 -8.22
CA GLU A 74 4.85 -1.62 -9.44
C GLU A 74 6.07 -2.55 -9.41
N PHE A 75 7.24 -2.05 -8.98
CA PHE A 75 8.43 -2.90 -8.81
C PHE A 75 8.26 -3.93 -7.68
N LEU A 76 7.57 -3.57 -6.61
CA LEU A 76 7.38 -4.43 -5.45
C LEU A 76 6.30 -5.50 -5.70
N GLU A 77 5.30 -5.22 -6.54
CA GLU A 77 4.31 -6.20 -6.98
C GLU A 77 4.99 -7.42 -7.61
N GLU A 78 5.97 -7.20 -8.48
CA GLU A 78 6.67 -8.27 -9.18
C GLU A 78 7.64 -9.06 -8.29
N ALA A 79 8.03 -8.54 -7.11
CA ALA A 79 9.21 -9.06 -6.44
C ALA A 79 9.29 -8.98 -4.90
N GLY A 80 8.35 -8.33 -4.20
CA GLY A 80 8.43 -8.16 -2.74
C GLY A 80 7.08 -8.17 -2.02
N GLY A 81 5.98 -7.98 -2.76
CA GLY A 81 4.66 -7.87 -2.19
C GLY A 81 4.38 -6.50 -1.57
N ASP A 82 3.31 -6.45 -0.77
CA ASP A 82 2.88 -5.27 -0.04
C ASP A 82 3.97 -4.81 0.96
N PRO A 83 4.40 -3.54 0.92
CA PRO A 83 5.42 -3.01 1.83
C PRO A 83 5.06 -3.08 3.32
N ALA A 84 3.77 -3.13 3.67
CA ALA A 84 3.31 -3.16 5.05
C ALA A 84 3.25 -4.59 5.61
N THR A 85 2.83 -5.57 4.81
CA THR A 85 2.55 -6.94 5.26
C THR A 85 3.49 -8.00 4.69
N GLY A 86 4.20 -7.70 3.59
CA GLY A 86 4.99 -8.66 2.81
C GLY A 86 4.13 -9.68 2.04
N LEU A 87 2.80 -9.53 2.03
CA LEU A 87 1.91 -10.42 1.28
C LEU A 87 1.91 -10.06 -0.20
N PRO A 88 1.66 -11.02 -1.12
CA PRO A 88 1.54 -10.71 -2.54
C PRO A 88 0.47 -9.63 -2.81
N ILE A 89 0.76 -8.76 -3.76
CA ILE A 89 -0.15 -7.76 -4.33
C ILE A 89 -0.23 -7.95 -5.85
N GLY A 90 -1.15 -7.24 -6.50
CA GLY A 90 -1.35 -7.23 -7.95
C GLY A 90 -2.81 -7.47 -8.33
N THR A 91 -3.27 -8.73 -8.27
CA THR A 91 -4.69 -9.01 -8.49
C THR A 91 -5.55 -8.40 -7.38
N THR A 92 -6.81 -8.04 -7.70
CA THR A 92 -7.75 -7.49 -6.71
C THR A 92 -7.90 -8.40 -5.49
N SER A 93 -7.88 -9.72 -5.69
CA SER A 93 -7.95 -10.70 -4.60
C SER A 93 -6.72 -10.65 -3.69
N GLN A 94 -5.52 -10.59 -4.27
CA GLN A 94 -4.26 -10.42 -3.52
C GLN A 94 -4.25 -9.11 -2.74
N ASN A 95 -4.62 -8.00 -3.39
CA ASN A 95 -4.69 -6.67 -2.77
C ASN A 95 -5.66 -6.65 -1.57
N LEU A 96 -6.81 -7.31 -1.69
CA LEU A 96 -7.77 -7.43 -0.58
C LEU A 96 -7.21 -8.24 0.57
N ARG A 97 -6.50 -9.35 0.31
CA ARG A 97 -5.87 -10.16 1.37
C ARG A 97 -4.76 -9.39 2.10
N ALA A 98 -3.92 -8.65 1.36
CA ALA A 98 -2.89 -7.79 1.94
C ALA A 98 -3.50 -6.69 2.81
N ALA A 99 -4.54 -6.00 2.31
CA ALA A 99 -5.25 -4.98 3.07
C ALA A 99 -5.90 -5.54 4.34
N ILE A 100 -6.56 -6.71 4.27
CA ILE A 100 -7.16 -7.36 5.44
C ILE A 100 -6.09 -7.64 6.51
N ALA A 101 -4.93 -8.17 6.11
CA ALA A 101 -3.86 -8.48 7.06
C ALA A 101 -3.33 -7.22 7.76
N SER A 102 -3.10 -6.13 7.01
CA SER A 102 -2.66 -4.85 7.58
C SER A 102 -3.68 -4.30 8.58
N GLU A 103 -4.95 -4.24 8.18
CA GLU A 103 -6.03 -3.65 8.99
C GLU A 103 -6.32 -4.48 10.26
N GLU A 104 -6.13 -5.81 10.21
CA GLU A 104 -6.23 -6.67 11.37
C GLU A 104 -5.10 -6.45 12.38
N GLU A 105 -3.86 -6.35 11.89
CA GLU A 105 -2.68 -6.04 12.71
C GLU A 105 -2.83 -4.66 13.34
N ASP A 106 -3.30 -3.66 12.59
CA ASP A 106 -3.52 -2.33 13.12
C ASP A 106 -4.62 -2.28 14.18
N ALA A 107 -5.74 -2.98 13.95
CA ALA A 107 -6.88 -3.02 14.86
C ALA A 107 -6.60 -3.77 16.18
N THR A 108 -5.71 -4.76 16.15
CA THR A 108 -5.53 -5.70 17.28
C THR A 108 -4.16 -5.66 17.93
N GLY A 109 -3.14 -5.18 17.21
CA GLY A 109 -1.76 -5.03 17.69
C GLY A 109 -1.34 -3.56 17.79
N VAL A 110 -1.16 -2.90 16.64
CA VAL A 110 -0.45 -1.60 16.54
C VAL A 110 -1.15 -0.50 17.34
N TYR A 111 -2.41 -0.18 17.02
CA TYR A 111 -3.08 0.94 17.67
C TYR A 111 -3.42 0.68 19.15
N PRO A 112 -3.83 -0.52 19.59
CA PRO A 112 -3.98 -0.83 21.00
C PRO A 112 -2.69 -0.61 21.81
N GLU A 113 -1.54 -1.01 21.27
CA GLU A 113 -0.24 -0.79 21.94
C GLU A 113 0.13 0.70 21.98
N MET A 114 -0.06 1.43 20.88
CA MET A 114 0.16 2.88 20.86
C MET A 114 -0.74 3.61 21.85
N ALA A 115 -2.01 3.22 21.97
CA ALA A 115 -2.93 3.78 22.96
C ALA A 115 -2.46 3.52 24.39
N ARG A 116 -1.94 2.32 24.68
CA ARG A 116 -1.38 1.97 25.99
C ARG A 116 -0.16 2.83 26.32
N VAL A 117 0.80 2.93 25.40
CA VAL A 117 1.99 3.78 25.58
C VAL A 117 1.60 5.24 25.81
N ALA A 118 0.68 5.78 25.01
CA ALA A 118 0.20 7.16 25.17
C ALA A 118 -0.43 7.40 26.55
N ARG A 119 -1.16 6.43 27.11
CA ARG A 119 -1.71 6.54 28.49
C ARG A 119 -0.63 6.53 29.55
N ASP A 120 0.33 5.63 29.42
CA ASP A 120 1.45 5.51 30.37
C ASP A 120 2.27 6.81 30.42
N GLU A 121 2.35 7.52 29.30
CA GLU A 121 3.01 8.83 29.17
C GLU A 121 2.10 10.03 29.53
N GLY A 122 0.83 9.79 29.87
CA GLY A 122 -0.14 10.84 30.20
C GLY A 122 -0.71 11.61 29.00
N GLN A 123 -0.47 11.14 27.78
CA GLN A 123 -1.00 11.71 26.52
C GLN A 123 -2.42 11.19 26.23
N ILE A 124 -3.38 11.57 27.08
CA ILE A 124 -4.73 10.99 27.07
C ILE A 124 -5.46 11.20 25.74
N GLU A 125 -5.38 12.40 25.15
CA GLU A 125 -6.03 12.68 23.85
C GLU A 125 -5.47 11.81 22.72
N ALA A 126 -4.15 11.59 22.71
CA ALA A 126 -3.51 10.71 21.72
C ALA A 126 -3.93 9.24 21.94
N ALA A 127 -4.06 8.81 23.19
CA ALA A 127 -4.55 7.46 23.48
C ALA A 127 -5.98 7.23 22.98
N GLU A 128 -6.90 8.17 23.25
CA GLU A 128 -8.28 8.10 22.77
C GLU A 128 -8.35 8.14 21.23
N TRP A 129 -7.44 8.89 20.61
CA TRP A 129 -7.29 8.91 19.16
C TRP A 129 -6.86 7.54 18.62
N PHE A 130 -5.82 6.93 19.16
CA PHE A 130 -5.37 5.59 18.75
C PHE A 130 -6.46 4.53 18.94
N GLU A 131 -7.24 4.59 20.01
CA GLU A 131 -8.37 3.67 20.18
C GLU A 131 -9.48 3.90 19.16
N THR A 132 -9.67 5.14 18.73
CA THR A 132 -10.61 5.47 17.65
C THR A 132 -10.13 4.85 16.34
N LEU A 133 -8.82 4.93 16.05
CA LEU A 133 -8.22 4.28 14.89
C LEU A 133 -8.37 2.76 14.96
N ALA A 134 -8.07 2.12 16.10
CA ALA A 134 -8.25 0.67 16.26
C ALA A 134 -9.70 0.20 15.96
N ARG A 135 -10.71 1.01 16.30
CA ARG A 135 -12.11 0.72 15.95
C ARG A 135 -12.39 0.91 14.46
N ALA A 136 -11.80 1.93 13.84
CA ALA A 136 -11.93 2.18 12.41
C ALA A 136 -11.31 1.04 11.58
N GLU A 137 -10.09 0.61 11.91
CA GLU A 137 -9.40 -0.45 11.16
C GLU A 137 -10.14 -1.79 11.30
N ARG A 138 -10.74 -2.07 12.46
CA ARG A 138 -11.61 -3.25 12.62
C ARG A 138 -12.81 -3.21 11.67
N ALA A 139 -13.38 -2.03 11.42
CA ALA A 139 -14.45 -1.85 10.46
C ALA A 139 -13.96 -1.94 9.00
N HIS A 140 -12.76 -1.44 8.69
CA HIS A 140 -12.12 -1.59 7.38
C HIS A 140 -11.84 -3.06 7.06
N ALA A 141 -11.18 -3.80 7.95
CA ALA A 141 -10.95 -5.24 7.81
C ALA A 141 -12.26 -6.01 7.55
N ALA A 142 -13.32 -5.70 8.29
CA ALA A 142 -14.63 -6.31 8.08
C ALA A 142 -15.22 -5.98 6.69
N ARG A 143 -15.00 -4.76 6.17
CA ARG A 143 -15.45 -4.36 4.84
C ARG A 143 -14.66 -5.06 3.74
N PHE A 144 -13.33 -5.12 3.85
CA PHE A 144 -12.50 -5.81 2.88
C PHE A 144 -12.78 -7.31 2.82
N ARG A 145 -13.02 -7.97 3.98
CA ARG A 145 -13.43 -9.38 3.99
C ARG A 145 -14.72 -9.62 3.21
N ARG A 146 -15.74 -8.79 3.39
CA ARG A 146 -16.99 -8.89 2.61
C ARG A 146 -16.74 -8.71 1.11
N SER A 147 -15.91 -7.73 0.74
CA SER A 147 -15.53 -7.51 -0.66
C SER A 147 -14.77 -8.69 -1.26
N LEU A 148 -13.89 -9.33 -0.48
CA LEU A 148 -13.16 -10.53 -0.92
C LEU A 148 -14.09 -11.71 -1.12
N THR A 149 -15.01 -11.98 -0.19
CA THR A 149 -16.00 -13.06 -0.34
C THR A 149 -16.85 -12.85 -1.60
N SER A 150 -17.39 -11.65 -1.81
CA SER A 150 -18.19 -11.37 -3.02
C SER A 150 -17.36 -11.48 -4.31
N LEU A 151 -16.08 -11.14 -4.29
CA LEU A 151 -15.20 -11.31 -5.44
C LEU A 151 -14.95 -12.80 -5.75
N GLU A 152 -14.72 -13.61 -4.72
CA GLU A 152 -14.49 -15.06 -4.87
C GLU A 152 -15.75 -15.75 -5.42
N GLU A 153 -16.94 -15.39 -4.94
CA GLU A 153 -18.21 -15.90 -5.48
C GLU A 153 -18.37 -15.58 -6.98
N ILE A 154 -18.08 -14.35 -7.40
CA ILE A 154 -18.13 -13.96 -8.82
C ILE A 154 -17.14 -14.78 -9.66
N LEU A 155 -15.92 -14.99 -9.16
CA LEU A 155 -14.91 -15.75 -9.88
C LEU A 155 -15.30 -17.23 -10.02
N ASP A 156 -15.87 -17.83 -8.98
CA ASP A 156 -16.35 -19.21 -9.00
C ASP A 156 -17.52 -19.39 -9.98
N GLU A 157 -18.48 -18.45 -10.02
CA GLU A 157 -19.60 -18.46 -10.98
C GLU A 157 -19.09 -18.36 -12.43
N THR A 158 -18.14 -17.45 -12.70
CA THR A 158 -17.57 -17.31 -14.06
C THR A 158 -16.77 -18.52 -14.51
N ALA A 159 -16.11 -19.22 -13.58
CA ALA A 159 -15.40 -20.44 -13.89
C ALA A 159 -16.37 -21.59 -14.22
N ALA A 160 -17.49 -21.68 -13.50
CA ALA A 160 -18.52 -22.69 -13.74
C ALA A 160 -19.25 -22.51 -15.09
N GLU A 161 -19.49 -21.27 -15.52
CA GLU A 161 -20.11 -20.98 -16.83
C GLU A 161 -19.18 -21.31 -18.01
N GLY A 162 -17.85 -21.14 -17.84
CA GLY A 162 -16.87 -21.43 -18.89
C GLY A 162 -16.68 -22.92 -19.21
N ASP A 163 -17.11 -23.82 -18.32
CA ASP A 163 -17.01 -25.27 -18.49
C ASP A 163 -18.25 -25.90 -19.19
N ASP A 164 -19.36 -25.17 -19.33
CA ASP A 164 -20.63 -25.67 -19.94
C ASP A 164 -20.70 -25.44 -21.46
N ASP A 165 -19.95 -24.48 -22.01
CA ASP A 165 -19.91 -24.17 -23.45
C ASP A 165 -19.00 -25.11 -24.29
N GLY A 166 -18.42 -26.13 -23.65
CA GLY A 166 -17.45 -27.07 -24.23
C GLY A 166 -17.96 -28.49 -24.55
N ALA A 167 -19.26 -28.78 -24.36
CA ALA A 167 -19.85 -30.13 -24.50
C ALA A 167 -20.68 -30.34 -25.78
#